data_AF-A0A3M5WF14-F1
#
_entry.id   AF-A0A3M5WF14-F1
#
_cell.length_a   1.000
_cell.length_b   1.000
_cell.length_c   1.000
_cell.angle_alpha   90.00
_cell.angle_beta   90.00
_cell.angle_gamma   90.00
#
_symmetry.space_group_name_H-M   'P 1'
#
loop_
_entity.id
_entity.type
_entity.pdbx_description
1 polymer ?
#
loop_
_entity_poly.entity_id
_entity_poly.type
_entity_poly.pdbx_seq_one_letter_code
_entity_poly.pdbx_strand_id
1 'polypeptide(L)'
;MAPKRVVPGRHYPNCKCYGRHRNGSTADQSTIDGGFMDYVKLGNTGLDISRLCLGCMTFGEPDAGTHPWTLGEEASRPIIRHAVEQGINFFDTANSYSAGTSETIVGKLLKEFTRRDETVIATKVFFPANMWEGSTRPNEKGLSRKAIMSSIDASLTRLGTDYVDLYQIHRWDYDTPIEETMEALHDVVKAGKARYIGASSMYAWQFAKAQQVATAHGWSRFVSMQNYLNLVYREEEREMIPLCIDQGVGLMPWSPMARGRLTRPHGQQTERTRTDVSGQSFYEATEKEDGRVIDTVEQLAAERGVPMAQIALAWVLAKRGVSAPIVGASKATQLDDAIAALQLVLSDEDIKRLEAPYVPHAVTGFV
;
A
#
# COMPACT_ATOMS: atom_id res chain seq x y z
N MET A 1 29.17 -51.16 -33.72
CA MET A 1 30.39 -50.50 -34.24
C MET A 1 29.99 -49.49 -35.31
N ALA A 2 30.03 -48.21 -34.98
CA ALA A 2 30.16 -47.05 -35.88
C ALA A 2 30.51 -45.83 -34.98
N PRO A 3 31.40 -44.92 -35.39
CA PRO A 3 32.20 -44.14 -34.43
C PRO A 3 31.59 -42.80 -34.04
N LYS A 4 31.86 -42.40 -32.79
CA LYS A 4 31.55 -41.07 -32.22
C LYS A 4 32.41 -39.99 -32.89
N ARG A 5 31.78 -38.95 -33.44
CA ARG A 5 32.44 -37.70 -33.84
C ARG A 5 32.53 -36.75 -32.66
N VAL A 6 33.76 -36.34 -32.34
CA VAL A 6 34.13 -35.29 -31.39
C VAL A 6 34.01 -33.94 -32.11
N VAL A 7 33.35 -32.97 -31.48
CA VAL A 7 33.30 -31.57 -31.95
C VAL A 7 34.23 -30.73 -31.05
N PRO A 8 35.11 -29.86 -31.59
CA PRO A 8 36.04 -29.08 -30.78
C PRO A 8 35.38 -27.84 -30.14
N GLY A 9 35.85 -27.52 -28.94
CA GLY A 9 35.38 -26.41 -28.11
C GLY A 9 35.62 -25.02 -28.73
N ARG A 10 34.65 -24.13 -28.53
CA ARG A 10 34.77 -22.70 -28.84
C ARG A 10 35.32 -21.95 -27.63
N HIS A 11 36.44 -21.28 -27.85
CA HIS A 11 36.96 -20.21 -27.00
C HIS A 11 35.99 -19.02 -26.99
N TYR A 12 35.63 -18.54 -25.81
CA TYR A 12 34.99 -17.23 -25.61
C TYR A 12 36.09 -16.21 -25.23
N PRO A 13 36.22 -15.08 -25.94
CA PRO A 13 37.14 -14.03 -25.54
C PRO A 13 36.54 -13.16 -24.42
N ASN A 14 37.41 -12.79 -23.48
CA ASN A 14 37.20 -11.89 -22.34
C ASN A 14 36.41 -10.63 -22.68
N CYS A 15 35.29 -10.41 -21.99
CA CYS A 15 34.58 -9.13 -22.01
C CYS A 15 35.19 -8.19 -20.95
N LYS A 16 35.77 -7.09 -21.44
CA LYS A 16 36.40 -6.03 -20.67
C LYS A 16 35.36 -5.26 -19.84
N CYS A 17 35.68 -5.05 -18.57
CA CYS A 17 34.99 -4.12 -17.68
C CYS A 17 35.10 -2.68 -18.22
N TYR A 18 33.97 -2.04 -18.51
CA TYR A 18 33.90 -0.60 -18.76
C TYR A 18 33.63 0.14 -17.46
N GLY A 19 34.69 0.75 -16.89
CA GLY A 19 34.56 1.77 -15.86
C GLY A 19 33.98 3.05 -16.44
N ARG A 20 32.89 3.56 -15.85
CA ARG A 20 32.39 4.91 -16.12
C ARG A 20 33.01 5.89 -15.13
N HIS A 21 33.93 6.71 -15.62
CA HIS A 21 34.28 7.98 -15.01
C HIS A 21 33.06 8.91 -15.02
N ARG A 22 32.68 9.47 -13.87
CA ARG A 22 31.84 10.67 -13.80
C ARG A 22 32.73 11.85 -13.43
N ASN A 23 32.84 12.79 -14.37
CA ASN A 23 33.47 14.09 -14.15
C ASN A 23 32.61 14.93 -13.20
N GLY A 24 33.29 15.63 -12.29
CA GLY A 24 32.70 16.64 -11.43
C GLY A 24 32.28 17.88 -12.22
N SER A 25 31.12 18.40 -11.86
CA SER A 25 30.63 19.73 -12.23
C SER A 25 30.07 20.35 -10.96
N THR A 26 30.78 21.32 -10.42
CA THR A 26 30.35 22.19 -9.33
C THR A 26 29.17 23.03 -9.80
N ALA A 27 27.98 22.78 -9.24
CA ALA A 27 26.82 23.63 -9.44
C ALA A 27 26.56 24.43 -8.16
N ASP A 28 26.58 25.74 -8.38
CA ASP A 28 26.18 26.88 -7.59
C ASP A 28 25.12 26.63 -6.50
N GLN A 29 25.41 27.12 -5.29
CA GLN A 29 24.49 27.15 -4.15
C GLN A 29 23.69 28.44 -4.18
N SER A 30 22.48 28.39 -4.73
CA SER A 30 21.45 29.40 -4.46
C SER A 30 20.07 28.73 -4.37
N THR A 31 19.49 28.84 -3.17
CA THR A 31 18.16 28.39 -2.72
C THR A 31 17.00 28.68 -3.69
N ILE A 32 16.18 27.67 -4.01
CA ILE A 32 14.83 27.32 -3.49
C ILE A 32 14.45 26.00 -4.19
N ASP A 33 14.05 24.95 -3.46
CA ASP A 33 13.03 23.99 -3.96
C ASP A 33 12.60 23.01 -2.86
N GLY A 34 11.29 22.92 -2.62
CA GLY A 34 10.71 21.87 -1.78
C GLY A 34 11.06 20.50 -2.38
N GLY A 35 11.45 19.55 -1.53
CA GLY A 35 11.90 18.23 -1.98
C GLY A 35 10.85 17.61 -2.91
N PHE A 36 11.19 17.45 -4.19
CA PHE A 36 10.30 16.86 -5.18
C PHE A 36 9.92 15.43 -4.76
N MET A 37 8.64 15.08 -4.94
CA MET A 37 8.17 13.70 -4.77
C MET A 37 8.90 12.76 -5.73
N ASP A 38 9.42 11.65 -5.20
CA ASP A 38 9.93 10.56 -6.03
C ASP A 38 8.77 9.75 -6.62
N TYR A 39 8.91 9.37 -7.89
CA TYR A 39 7.97 8.47 -8.57
C TYR A 39 8.63 7.15 -8.91
N VAL A 40 7.91 6.05 -8.71
CA VAL A 40 8.37 4.69 -8.96
C VAL A 40 7.32 3.89 -9.72
N LYS A 41 7.72 2.79 -10.35
CA LYS A 41 6.77 1.85 -10.95
C LYS A 41 6.04 1.06 -9.87
N LEU A 42 4.73 0.85 -10.06
CA LEU A 42 3.99 -0.13 -9.28
C LEU A 42 4.33 -1.53 -9.76
N GLY A 43 5.22 -2.23 -9.05
CA GLY A 43 5.72 -3.53 -9.47
C GLY A 43 6.40 -3.47 -10.86
N ASN A 44 6.17 -4.48 -11.68
CA ASN A 44 6.71 -4.56 -13.05
C ASN A 44 5.75 -3.94 -14.11
N THR A 45 5.00 -2.91 -13.75
CA THR A 45 4.08 -2.23 -14.66
C THR A 45 4.70 -0.96 -15.27
N GLY A 46 4.01 -0.37 -16.24
CA GLY A 46 4.33 0.96 -16.76
C GLY A 46 3.79 2.12 -15.92
N LEU A 47 3.02 1.86 -14.85
CA LEU A 47 2.34 2.87 -14.05
C LEU A 47 3.30 3.56 -13.08
N ASP A 48 3.49 4.87 -13.22
CA ASP A 48 4.24 5.70 -12.26
C ASP A 48 3.35 6.15 -11.11
N ILE A 49 3.78 5.83 -9.89
CA ILE A 49 3.13 6.23 -8.64
C ILE A 49 4.09 7.03 -7.77
N SER A 50 3.57 7.98 -7.01
CA SER A 50 4.31 8.65 -5.94
C SER A 50 4.82 7.62 -4.94
N ARG A 51 6.02 7.84 -4.40
CA ARG A 51 6.69 6.93 -3.45
C ARG A 51 5.92 6.76 -2.13
N LEU A 52 4.90 7.59 -1.91
CA LEU A 52 3.90 7.47 -0.86
C LEU A 52 2.50 7.38 -1.49
N CYS A 53 1.65 6.52 -0.93
CA CYS A 53 0.23 6.46 -1.26
C CYS A 53 -0.56 7.13 -0.14
N LEU A 54 -1.46 8.06 -0.46
CA LEU A 54 -2.38 8.60 0.53
C LEU A 54 -3.55 7.62 0.75
N GLY A 55 -3.66 7.07 1.96
CA GLY A 55 -4.79 6.27 2.39
C GLY A 55 -5.98 7.14 2.77
N CYS A 56 -7.11 6.92 2.12
CA CYS A 56 -8.28 7.77 2.20
C CYS A 56 -9.33 7.31 3.21
N MET A 57 -9.04 6.30 4.03
CA MET A 57 -9.95 5.83 5.09
C MET A 57 -10.33 6.94 6.08
N THR A 58 -9.48 7.96 6.25
CA THR A 58 -9.77 9.13 7.09
C THR A 58 -10.82 10.06 6.48
N PHE A 59 -10.97 10.09 5.16
CA PHE A 59 -11.84 11.05 4.46
C PHE A 59 -13.18 10.37 4.18
N GLY A 60 -14.21 10.76 4.91
CA GLY A 60 -15.50 10.08 4.95
C GLY A 60 -16.43 10.74 5.96
N GLU A 61 -17.74 10.68 5.72
CA GLU A 61 -18.71 11.27 6.64
C GLU A 61 -18.65 10.56 8.01
N PRO A 62 -18.45 11.32 9.12
CA PRO A 62 -18.29 10.73 10.46
C PRO A 62 -19.47 9.86 10.91
N ASP A 63 -20.67 10.19 10.45
CA ASP A 63 -21.92 9.53 10.84
C ASP A 63 -22.32 8.36 9.90
N ALA A 64 -21.57 8.12 8.83
CA ALA A 64 -21.91 7.11 7.82
C ALA A 64 -21.32 5.71 8.11
N GLY A 65 -20.30 5.61 8.96
CA GLY A 65 -19.58 4.36 9.22
C GLY A 65 -19.20 4.15 10.69
N THR A 66 -18.25 3.23 10.92
CA THR A 66 -17.81 2.82 12.26
C THR A 66 -16.69 3.71 12.84
N HIS A 67 -16.33 4.78 12.13
CA HIS A 67 -15.15 5.58 12.42
C HIS A 67 -15.53 7.04 12.63
N PRO A 68 -15.99 7.42 13.84
CA PRO A 68 -16.40 8.79 14.13
C PRO A 68 -15.25 9.80 14.05
N TRP A 69 -14.01 9.31 13.95
CA TRP A 69 -12.80 10.12 13.76
C TRP A 69 -12.52 10.48 12.29
N THR A 70 -13.36 10.07 11.35
CA THR A 70 -13.22 10.47 9.94
C THR A 70 -13.54 11.95 9.75
N LEU A 71 -13.15 12.49 8.60
CA LEU A 71 -13.30 13.88 8.23
C LEU A 71 -14.26 13.98 7.05
N GLY A 72 -15.32 14.77 7.19
CA GLY A 72 -16.19 15.12 6.06
C GLY A 72 -15.46 15.94 4.99
N GLU A 73 -16.16 16.32 3.93
CA GLU A 73 -15.56 16.99 2.77
C GLU A 73 -14.72 18.24 3.12
N GLU A 74 -15.30 19.18 3.85
CA GLU A 74 -14.66 20.47 4.17
C GLU A 74 -13.37 20.31 4.98
N ALA A 75 -13.32 19.35 5.90
CA ALA A 75 -12.13 19.06 6.70
C ALA A 75 -11.09 18.24 5.92
N SER A 76 -11.52 17.41 4.98
CA SER A 76 -10.64 16.61 4.11
C SER A 76 -9.96 17.46 3.03
N ARG A 77 -10.68 18.46 2.52
CA ARG A 77 -10.28 19.39 1.45
C ARG A 77 -8.84 19.93 1.58
N PRO A 78 -8.43 20.59 2.69
CA PRO A 78 -7.07 21.12 2.81
C PRO A 78 -6.00 20.02 2.84
N ILE A 79 -6.31 18.82 3.34
CA ILE A 79 -5.35 17.72 3.45
C ILE A 79 -5.10 17.09 2.08
N ILE A 80 -6.16 16.82 1.32
CA ILE A 80 -6.04 16.27 -0.04
C ILE A 80 -5.38 17.28 -0.97
N ARG A 81 -5.75 18.57 -0.88
CA ARG A 81 -5.07 19.64 -1.63
C ARG A 81 -3.57 19.64 -1.35
N HIS A 82 -3.18 19.63 -0.07
CA HIS A 82 -1.78 19.61 0.33
C HIS A 82 -1.03 18.38 -0.21
N ALA A 83 -1.63 17.20 -0.14
CA ALA A 83 -1.04 15.99 -0.72
C ALA A 83 -0.75 16.14 -2.22
N VAL A 84 -1.71 16.66 -2.99
CA VAL A 84 -1.55 16.93 -4.43
C VAL A 84 -0.46 17.97 -4.68
N GLU A 85 -0.46 19.08 -3.94
CA GLU A 85 0.53 20.16 -4.07
C GLU A 85 1.97 19.68 -3.74
N GLN A 86 2.10 18.67 -2.88
CA GLN A 86 3.37 17.99 -2.58
C GLN A 86 3.73 16.87 -3.57
N GLY A 87 2.95 16.68 -4.64
CA GLY A 87 3.23 15.70 -5.70
C GLY A 87 2.76 14.28 -5.43
N ILE A 88 1.94 14.03 -4.40
CA ILE A 88 1.29 12.72 -4.25
C ILE A 88 0.28 12.54 -5.38
N ASN A 89 0.47 11.51 -6.20
CA ASN A 89 -0.46 11.15 -7.27
C ASN A 89 -1.25 9.86 -6.98
N PHE A 90 -0.90 9.11 -5.92
CA PHE A 90 -1.46 7.80 -5.64
C PHE A 90 -2.37 7.82 -4.41
N PHE A 91 -3.65 7.49 -4.61
CA PHE A 91 -4.71 7.57 -3.60
C PHE A 91 -5.43 6.23 -3.45
N ASP A 92 -5.51 5.70 -2.23
CA ASP A 92 -6.12 4.42 -1.91
C ASP A 92 -7.38 4.60 -1.05
N THR A 93 -8.54 4.23 -1.61
CA THR A 93 -9.83 4.19 -0.91
C THR A 93 -10.45 2.79 -0.99
N ALA A 94 -11.70 2.61 -0.56
CA ALA A 94 -12.45 1.37 -0.70
C ALA A 94 -13.95 1.66 -0.71
N ASN A 95 -14.73 0.78 -1.35
CA ASN A 95 -16.18 0.82 -1.37
C ASN A 95 -16.82 0.87 0.04
N SER A 96 -16.16 0.27 1.04
CA SER A 96 -16.65 0.16 2.41
C SER A 96 -16.22 1.29 3.34
N TYR A 97 -15.29 2.17 2.92
CA TYR A 97 -14.81 3.27 3.78
C TYR A 97 -15.92 4.31 3.97
N SER A 98 -16.34 4.49 5.24
CA SER A 98 -17.47 5.32 5.66
C SER A 98 -18.71 5.14 4.78
N ALA A 99 -19.10 3.88 4.58
CA ALA A 99 -20.23 3.48 3.72
C ALA A 99 -20.18 4.04 2.29
N GLY A 100 -18.96 4.13 1.73
CA GLY A 100 -18.72 4.61 0.37
C GLY A 100 -18.61 6.14 0.27
N THR A 101 -18.87 6.89 1.33
CA THR A 101 -18.72 8.36 1.31
C THR A 101 -17.27 8.80 1.08
N SER A 102 -16.30 7.95 1.44
CA SER A 102 -14.89 8.20 1.11
C SER A 102 -14.65 8.30 -0.39
N GLU A 103 -15.21 7.39 -1.19
CA GLU A 103 -15.10 7.45 -2.65
C GLU A 103 -15.74 8.71 -3.21
N THR A 104 -16.89 9.13 -2.68
CA THR A 104 -17.57 10.37 -3.08
C THR A 104 -16.70 11.61 -2.83
N ILE A 105 -16.17 11.74 -1.61
CA ILE A 105 -15.34 12.89 -1.21
C ILE A 105 -14.03 12.92 -1.99
N VAL A 106 -13.32 11.79 -2.06
CA VAL A 106 -12.04 11.69 -2.76
C VAL A 106 -12.22 11.95 -4.25
N GLY A 107 -13.21 11.34 -4.89
CA GLY A 107 -13.49 11.56 -6.32
C GLY A 107 -13.77 13.02 -6.65
N LYS A 108 -14.60 13.68 -5.85
CA LYS A 108 -14.93 15.10 -6.00
C LYS A 108 -13.69 15.99 -5.84
N LEU A 109 -12.91 15.79 -4.79
CA LEU A 109 -11.75 16.64 -4.47
C LEU A 109 -10.59 16.42 -5.45
N LEU A 110 -10.33 15.18 -5.88
CA LEU A 110 -9.32 14.92 -6.90
C LEU A 110 -9.69 15.56 -8.24
N LYS A 111 -10.97 15.52 -8.63
CA LYS A 111 -11.44 16.21 -9.84
C LYS A 111 -11.24 17.73 -9.78
N GLU A 112 -11.25 18.32 -8.59
CA GLU A 112 -10.99 19.75 -8.40
C GLU A 112 -9.50 20.10 -8.43
N PHE A 113 -8.64 19.25 -7.88
CA PHE A 113 -7.21 19.55 -7.67
C PHE A 113 -6.28 18.95 -8.70
N THR A 114 -6.75 17.99 -9.50
CA THR A 114 -5.90 17.23 -10.42
C THR A 114 -6.56 17.06 -11.78
N ARG A 115 -5.75 16.65 -12.76
CA ARG A 115 -6.26 16.05 -14.01
C ARG A 115 -6.31 14.54 -13.84
N ARG A 116 -7.39 13.92 -14.34
CA ARG A 116 -7.62 12.47 -14.18
C ARG A 116 -6.41 11.63 -14.64
N ASP A 117 -5.78 12.00 -15.75
CA ASP A 117 -4.65 11.25 -16.33
C ASP A 117 -3.34 11.37 -15.54
N GLU A 118 -3.25 12.32 -14.62
CA GLU A 118 -2.08 12.53 -13.75
C GLU A 118 -2.23 11.82 -12.40
N THR A 119 -3.42 11.30 -12.09
CA THR A 119 -3.77 10.72 -10.79
C THR A 119 -4.00 9.23 -10.88
N VAL A 120 -3.50 8.50 -9.89
CA VAL A 120 -3.68 7.07 -9.72
C VAL A 120 -4.67 6.83 -8.58
N ILE A 121 -5.85 6.31 -8.93
CA ILE A 121 -6.90 5.98 -7.96
C ILE A 121 -6.97 4.47 -7.78
N ALA A 122 -6.79 4.01 -6.54
CA ALA A 122 -7.04 2.66 -6.12
C ALA A 122 -8.34 2.55 -5.30
N THR A 123 -9.18 1.56 -5.62
CA THR A 123 -10.33 1.18 -4.77
C THR A 123 -10.41 -0.33 -4.61
N LYS A 124 -11.34 -0.81 -3.78
CA LYS A 124 -11.42 -2.21 -3.35
C LYS A 124 -12.84 -2.77 -3.39
N VAL A 125 -12.92 -4.09 -3.46
CA VAL A 125 -14.15 -4.88 -3.32
C VAL A 125 -13.92 -6.05 -2.38
N PHE A 126 -14.86 -6.26 -1.46
CA PHE A 126 -15.07 -7.48 -0.67
C PHE A 126 -16.16 -7.20 0.38
N PHE A 127 -15.95 -6.16 1.19
CA PHE A 127 -16.88 -5.76 2.23
C PHE A 127 -18.06 -5.01 1.59
N PRO A 128 -19.29 -5.19 2.10
CA PRO A 128 -20.41 -4.39 1.66
C PRO A 128 -20.23 -2.95 2.16
N ALA A 129 -20.68 -1.96 1.38
CA ALA A 129 -20.58 -0.55 1.77
C ALA A 129 -21.30 -0.30 3.11
N ASN A 130 -22.47 -0.90 3.29
CA ASN A 130 -23.30 -0.82 4.48
C ASN A 130 -23.01 -1.91 5.52
N MET A 131 -21.76 -2.38 5.62
CA MET A 131 -21.38 -3.43 6.60
C MET A 131 -21.79 -3.10 8.05
N TRP A 132 -21.83 -1.81 8.38
CA TRP A 132 -22.22 -1.30 9.71
C TRP A 132 -23.72 -1.49 10.01
N GLU A 133 -24.58 -1.46 9.00
CA GLU A 133 -26.03 -1.70 9.18
C GLU A 133 -26.33 -3.20 9.41
N GLY A 134 -25.30 -4.04 9.53
CA GLY A 134 -25.43 -5.48 9.65
C GLY A 134 -25.99 -6.13 8.37
N SER A 135 -25.73 -5.54 7.20
CA SER A 135 -26.31 -6.05 5.95
C SER A 135 -25.95 -7.51 5.72
N THR A 136 -26.98 -8.35 5.66
CA THR A 136 -26.93 -9.77 5.32
C THR A 136 -27.46 -10.05 3.91
N ARG A 137 -27.68 -8.99 3.12
CA ARG A 137 -28.30 -9.10 1.80
C ARG A 137 -27.41 -9.95 0.87
N PRO A 138 -27.98 -10.94 0.17
CA PRO A 138 -27.22 -11.78 -0.75
C PRO A 138 -26.52 -10.96 -1.83
N ASN A 139 -25.28 -11.33 -2.15
CA ASN A 139 -24.45 -10.75 -3.21
C ASN A 139 -23.94 -9.30 -3.00
N GLU A 140 -24.11 -8.71 -1.80
CA GLU A 140 -23.54 -7.38 -1.50
C GLU A 140 -22.07 -7.42 -1.05
N LYS A 141 -21.52 -8.62 -0.81
CA LYS A 141 -20.16 -8.85 -0.32
C LYS A 141 -19.47 -9.99 -1.08
N GLY A 142 -18.19 -10.20 -0.77
CA GLY A 142 -17.36 -11.27 -1.32
C GLY A 142 -16.83 -10.93 -2.72
N LEU A 143 -16.38 -11.97 -3.41
CA LEU A 143 -15.70 -11.89 -4.71
C LEU A 143 -16.37 -12.73 -5.79
N SER A 144 -17.67 -13.01 -5.64
CA SER A 144 -18.47 -13.54 -6.75
C SER A 144 -18.46 -12.56 -7.91
N ARG A 145 -18.65 -13.08 -9.13
CA ARG A 145 -18.74 -12.27 -10.34
C ARG A 145 -19.81 -11.18 -10.22
N LYS A 146 -20.95 -11.50 -9.60
CA LYS A 146 -22.03 -10.53 -9.37
C LYS A 146 -21.59 -9.38 -8.46
N ALA A 147 -20.93 -9.70 -7.34
CA ALA A 147 -20.44 -8.70 -6.40
C ALA A 147 -19.36 -7.81 -7.04
N ILE A 148 -18.39 -8.39 -7.74
CA ILE A 148 -17.32 -7.67 -8.43
C ILE A 148 -17.89 -6.70 -9.47
N MET A 149 -18.75 -7.19 -10.37
CA MET A 149 -19.29 -6.38 -11.46
C MET A 149 -20.21 -5.27 -10.98
N SER A 150 -21.03 -5.52 -9.95
CA SER A 150 -21.87 -4.47 -9.34
C SER A 150 -21.06 -3.47 -8.52
N SER A 151 -20.03 -3.92 -7.80
CA SER A 151 -19.25 -3.04 -6.94
C SER A 151 -18.37 -2.09 -7.74
N ILE A 152 -17.77 -2.52 -8.85
CA ILE A 152 -16.96 -1.60 -9.67
C ILE A 152 -17.82 -0.47 -10.24
N ASP A 153 -19.02 -0.76 -10.74
CA ASP A 153 -19.92 0.26 -11.30
C ASP A 153 -20.38 1.26 -10.23
N ALA A 154 -20.66 0.76 -9.02
CA ALA A 154 -21.02 1.61 -7.90
C ALA A 154 -19.84 2.49 -7.44
N SER A 155 -18.63 1.94 -7.41
CA SER A 155 -17.40 2.69 -7.07
C SER A 155 -17.10 3.77 -8.10
N LEU A 156 -17.17 3.47 -9.40
CA LEU A 156 -16.99 4.44 -10.48
C LEU A 156 -18.01 5.58 -10.41
N THR A 157 -19.26 5.26 -10.11
CA THR A 157 -20.34 6.25 -9.89
C THR A 157 -20.00 7.19 -8.73
N ARG A 158 -19.57 6.66 -7.58
CA ARG A 158 -19.21 7.48 -6.40
C ARG A 158 -17.95 8.31 -6.65
N LEU A 159 -16.92 7.72 -7.25
CA LEU A 159 -15.68 8.41 -7.61
C LEU A 159 -15.87 9.45 -8.72
N GLY A 160 -16.97 9.37 -9.49
CA GLY A 160 -17.24 10.28 -10.60
C GLY A 160 -16.24 10.15 -11.75
N THR A 161 -15.81 8.92 -12.06
CA THR A 161 -14.83 8.62 -13.12
C THR A 161 -15.21 7.36 -13.88
N ASP A 162 -14.74 7.21 -15.12
CA ASP A 162 -15.04 6.05 -15.97
C ASP A 162 -14.14 4.84 -15.70
N TYR A 163 -13.02 5.04 -15.00
CA TYR A 163 -12.08 3.98 -14.66
C TYR A 163 -11.33 4.25 -13.37
N VAL A 164 -10.90 3.19 -12.70
CA VAL A 164 -9.85 3.25 -11.67
C VAL A 164 -8.53 2.72 -12.21
N ASP A 165 -7.42 3.17 -11.65
CA ASP A 165 -6.10 2.71 -12.08
C ASP A 165 -5.80 1.34 -11.49
N LEU A 166 -6.21 1.12 -10.24
CA LEU A 166 -6.00 -0.14 -9.53
C LEU A 166 -7.29 -0.59 -8.83
N TYR A 167 -7.82 -1.75 -9.22
CA TYR A 167 -8.96 -2.37 -8.54
C TYR A 167 -8.51 -3.58 -7.73
N GLN A 168 -8.73 -3.54 -6.42
CA GLN A 168 -8.15 -4.52 -5.50
C GLN A 168 -9.21 -5.43 -4.88
N ILE A 169 -8.89 -6.71 -4.74
CA ILE A 169 -9.65 -7.56 -3.81
C ILE A 169 -9.23 -7.20 -2.38
N HIS A 170 -10.19 -6.84 -1.53
CA HIS A 170 -9.89 -6.36 -0.19
C HIS A 170 -9.47 -7.50 0.75
N ARG A 171 -9.99 -8.71 0.54
CA ARG A 171 -9.66 -9.94 1.28
C ARG A 171 -9.78 -11.16 0.37
N TRP A 172 -9.22 -12.29 0.80
CA TRP A 172 -9.54 -13.59 0.19
C TRP A 172 -10.99 -13.98 0.46
N ASP A 173 -11.67 -14.54 -0.53
CA ASP A 173 -13.01 -15.11 -0.40
C ASP A 173 -12.92 -16.65 -0.36
N TYR A 174 -13.41 -17.24 0.73
CA TYR A 174 -13.43 -18.70 0.91
C TYR A 174 -14.67 -19.36 0.29
N ASP A 175 -15.70 -18.57 -0.03
CA ASP A 175 -16.99 -19.05 -0.53
C ASP A 175 -17.06 -19.03 -2.06
N THR A 176 -16.22 -18.21 -2.72
CA THR A 176 -16.17 -18.11 -4.18
C THR A 176 -14.93 -18.84 -4.74
N PRO A 177 -15.08 -19.71 -5.76
CA PRO A 177 -13.94 -20.29 -6.47
C PRO A 177 -13.02 -19.20 -7.04
N ILE A 178 -11.72 -19.33 -6.83
CA ILE A 178 -10.74 -18.31 -7.25
C ILE A 178 -10.77 -18.09 -8.78
N GLU A 179 -11.09 -19.13 -9.55
CA GLU A 179 -11.24 -19.05 -11.00
C GLU A 179 -12.36 -18.06 -11.41
N GLU A 180 -13.51 -18.08 -10.72
CA GLU A 180 -14.59 -17.13 -10.98
C GLU A 180 -14.17 -15.70 -10.64
N THR A 181 -13.51 -15.51 -9.49
CA THR A 181 -13.00 -14.21 -9.06
C THR A 181 -11.99 -13.65 -10.07
N MET A 182 -11.00 -14.45 -10.50
CA MET A 182 -9.97 -13.99 -11.43
C MET A 182 -10.53 -13.70 -12.83
N GLU A 183 -11.48 -14.50 -13.32
CA GLU A 183 -12.17 -14.22 -14.58
C GLU A 183 -12.95 -12.90 -14.51
N ALA A 184 -13.72 -12.70 -13.43
CA ALA A 184 -14.50 -11.49 -13.24
C ALA A 184 -13.61 -10.23 -13.19
N LEU A 185 -12.49 -10.29 -12.46
CA LEU A 185 -11.52 -9.19 -12.41
C LEU A 185 -10.87 -8.93 -13.78
N HIS A 186 -10.57 -9.99 -14.53
CA HIS A 186 -10.04 -9.85 -15.89
C HIS A 186 -11.06 -9.16 -16.82
N ASP A 187 -12.34 -9.50 -16.71
CA ASP A 187 -13.40 -8.86 -17.49
C ASP A 187 -13.59 -7.39 -17.11
N VAL A 188 -13.42 -7.02 -15.84
CA VAL A 188 -13.40 -5.60 -15.42
C VAL A 188 -12.27 -4.83 -16.12
N VAL A 189 -11.08 -5.43 -16.23
CA VAL A 189 -9.95 -4.84 -16.97
C VAL A 189 -10.26 -4.73 -18.45
N LYS A 190 -10.76 -5.80 -19.08
CA LYS A 190 -11.13 -5.79 -20.50
C LYS A 190 -12.24 -4.80 -20.85
N ALA A 191 -13.16 -4.57 -19.93
CA ALA A 191 -14.20 -3.56 -20.06
C ALA A 191 -13.67 -2.12 -19.90
N GLY A 192 -12.39 -1.94 -19.56
CA GLY A 192 -11.77 -0.63 -19.38
C GLY A 192 -12.14 0.07 -18.08
N LYS A 193 -12.81 -0.63 -17.15
CA LYS A 193 -13.25 -0.09 -15.85
C LYS A 193 -12.14 -0.06 -14.81
N ALA A 194 -11.13 -0.92 -14.96
CA ALA A 194 -9.87 -0.86 -14.22
C ALA A 194 -8.69 -0.95 -15.20
N ARG A 195 -7.57 -0.27 -14.92
CA ARG A 195 -6.32 -0.43 -15.69
C ARG A 195 -5.53 -1.64 -15.22
N TYR A 196 -5.43 -1.80 -13.90
CA TYR A 196 -4.73 -2.89 -13.24
C TYR A 196 -5.58 -3.47 -12.11
N ILE A 197 -5.21 -4.69 -11.68
CA ILE A 197 -5.81 -5.33 -10.50
C ILE A 197 -4.75 -5.60 -9.44
N GLY A 198 -5.15 -5.55 -8.18
CA GLY A 198 -4.30 -5.85 -7.02
C GLY A 198 -5.02 -6.76 -6.02
N ALA A 199 -4.28 -7.24 -5.03
CA ALA A 199 -4.83 -7.98 -3.91
C ALA A 199 -4.42 -7.32 -2.58
N SER A 200 -5.20 -7.58 -1.53
CA SER A 200 -4.88 -7.15 -0.16
C SER A 200 -5.00 -8.33 0.79
N SER A 201 -4.09 -8.35 1.77
CA SER A 201 -3.98 -9.24 2.93
C SER A 201 -4.58 -10.64 2.73
N MET A 202 -3.72 -11.63 2.53
CA MET A 202 -4.05 -13.05 2.40
C MET A 202 -2.80 -13.90 2.61
N TYR A 203 -2.94 -15.22 2.68
CA TYR A 203 -1.77 -16.09 2.73
C TYR A 203 -0.98 -16.06 1.40
N ALA A 204 0.34 -16.21 1.47
CA ALA A 204 1.19 -16.26 0.28
C ALA A 204 0.78 -17.40 -0.70
N TRP A 205 0.37 -18.56 -0.18
CA TRP A 205 -0.11 -19.67 -1.02
C TRP A 205 -1.41 -19.34 -1.75
N GLN A 206 -2.30 -18.53 -1.16
CA GLN A 206 -3.53 -18.06 -1.80
C GLN A 206 -3.21 -17.10 -2.94
N PHE A 207 -2.30 -16.15 -2.69
CA PHE A 207 -1.85 -15.23 -3.72
C PHE A 207 -1.15 -15.95 -4.88
N ALA A 208 -0.25 -16.90 -4.58
CA ALA A 208 0.40 -17.73 -5.58
C ALA A 208 -0.61 -18.54 -6.40
N LYS A 209 -1.64 -19.11 -5.76
CA LYS A 209 -2.74 -19.82 -6.44
C LYS A 209 -3.45 -18.89 -7.43
N ALA A 210 -3.84 -17.70 -7.00
CA ALA A 210 -4.54 -16.75 -7.86
C ALA A 210 -3.69 -16.29 -9.06
N GLN A 211 -2.41 -16.02 -8.83
CA GLN A 211 -1.45 -15.66 -9.89
C GLN A 211 -1.28 -16.79 -10.91
N GLN A 212 -1.24 -18.04 -10.45
CA GLN A 212 -1.15 -19.21 -11.31
C GLN A 212 -2.44 -19.43 -12.12
N VAL A 213 -3.61 -19.27 -11.51
CA VAL A 213 -4.91 -19.34 -12.20
C VAL A 213 -4.98 -18.30 -13.31
N ALA A 214 -4.63 -17.04 -13.03
CA ALA A 214 -4.60 -16.02 -14.07
C ALA A 214 -3.63 -16.38 -15.21
N THR A 215 -2.43 -16.86 -14.88
CA THR A 215 -1.43 -17.27 -15.87
C THR A 215 -1.93 -18.41 -16.75
N ALA A 216 -2.52 -19.45 -16.16
CA ALA A 216 -2.99 -20.64 -16.87
C ALA A 216 -4.13 -20.33 -17.86
N HIS A 217 -4.94 -19.30 -17.58
CA HIS A 217 -6.06 -18.90 -18.42
C HIS A 217 -5.75 -17.68 -19.32
N GLY A 218 -4.54 -17.12 -19.25
CA GLY A 218 -4.19 -15.90 -19.99
C GLY A 218 -4.93 -14.65 -19.52
N TRP A 219 -5.35 -14.63 -18.25
CA TRP A 219 -6.06 -13.52 -17.62
C TRP A 219 -5.11 -12.50 -17.01
N SER A 220 -5.67 -11.35 -16.64
CA SER A 220 -4.95 -10.29 -15.94
C SER A 220 -4.42 -10.82 -14.60
N ARG A 221 -3.13 -10.59 -14.34
CA ARG A 221 -2.48 -10.93 -13.07
C ARG A 221 -2.55 -9.76 -12.09
N PHE A 222 -2.43 -10.05 -10.81
CA PHE A 222 -2.26 -9.00 -9.79
C PHE A 222 -0.89 -8.34 -9.94
N VAL A 223 -0.89 -7.01 -10.00
CA VAL A 223 0.33 -6.20 -10.12
C VAL A 223 0.79 -5.62 -8.79
N SER A 224 -0.11 -5.60 -7.80
CA SER A 224 0.19 -5.12 -6.46
C SER A 224 -0.34 -6.03 -5.37
N MET A 225 0.30 -5.93 -4.21
CA MET A 225 -0.13 -6.53 -2.96
C MET A 225 -0.14 -5.47 -1.87
N GLN A 226 -1.33 -5.16 -1.36
CA GLN A 226 -1.55 -4.30 -0.19
C GLN A 226 -1.46 -5.16 1.08
N ASN A 227 -0.23 -5.45 1.51
CA ASN A 227 0.10 -6.31 2.65
C ASN A 227 0.19 -5.54 3.98
N TYR A 228 0.24 -6.25 5.10
CA TYR A 228 0.39 -5.64 6.42
C TYR A 228 1.85 -5.68 6.89
N LEU A 229 2.53 -4.54 6.92
CA LEU A 229 3.95 -4.47 7.31
C LEU A 229 4.26 -3.19 8.08
N ASN A 230 4.88 -3.34 9.24
CA ASN A 230 5.47 -2.26 10.03
C ASN A 230 6.48 -2.85 11.03
N LEU A 231 7.15 -2.00 11.80
CA LEU A 231 8.20 -2.43 12.74
C LEU A 231 7.71 -3.41 13.82
N VAL A 232 6.43 -3.36 14.20
CA VAL A 232 5.81 -4.26 15.19
C VAL A 232 4.97 -5.37 14.55
N TYR A 233 5.01 -5.53 13.22
CA TYR A 233 4.38 -6.66 12.54
C TYR A 233 5.09 -6.96 11.23
N ARG A 234 5.82 -8.09 11.21
CA ARG A 234 6.75 -8.44 10.13
C ARG A 234 6.52 -9.84 9.55
N GLU A 235 5.35 -10.42 9.81
CA GLU A 235 5.03 -11.79 9.38
C GLU A 235 5.05 -11.95 7.84
N GLU A 236 4.74 -10.89 7.09
CA GLU A 236 4.78 -10.87 5.62
C GLU A 236 6.21 -11.05 5.05
N GLU A 237 7.26 -10.81 5.84
CA GLU A 237 8.66 -10.99 5.44
C GLU A 237 9.02 -12.46 5.17
N ARG A 238 8.25 -13.42 5.72
CA ARG A 238 8.53 -14.85 5.57
C ARG A 238 8.31 -15.37 4.15
N GLU A 239 7.14 -15.07 3.58
CA GLU A 239 6.68 -15.72 2.33
C GLU A 239 6.08 -14.73 1.33
N MET A 240 5.20 -13.82 1.77
CA MET A 240 4.49 -12.92 0.86
C MET A 240 5.42 -11.93 0.16
N ILE A 241 6.33 -11.30 0.92
CA ILE A 241 7.28 -10.33 0.35
C ILE A 241 8.25 -11.00 -0.64
N PRO A 242 8.92 -12.12 -0.31
CA PRO A 242 9.73 -12.86 -1.28
C PRO A 242 8.96 -13.26 -2.54
N LEU A 243 7.72 -13.77 -2.39
CA LEU A 243 6.85 -14.13 -3.50
C LEU A 243 6.53 -12.93 -4.41
N CYS A 244 6.19 -11.77 -3.82
CA CYS A 244 5.90 -10.57 -4.59
C CYS A 244 7.12 -10.08 -5.36
N ILE A 245 8.30 -10.09 -4.73
CA ILE A 245 9.56 -9.73 -5.40
C ILE A 245 9.85 -10.65 -6.58
N ASP A 246 9.74 -11.97 -6.38
CA ASP A 246 9.98 -12.97 -7.43
C ASP A 246 9.04 -12.76 -8.63
N GLN A 247 7.75 -12.49 -8.36
CA GLN A 247 6.74 -12.33 -9.40
C GLN A 247 6.64 -10.92 -9.99
N GLY A 248 7.46 -9.96 -9.55
CA GLY A 248 7.42 -8.57 -10.00
C GLY A 248 6.16 -7.80 -9.56
N VAL A 249 5.59 -8.16 -8.41
CA VAL A 249 4.42 -7.52 -7.80
C VAL A 249 4.88 -6.41 -6.86
N GLY A 250 4.29 -5.22 -6.99
CA GLY A 250 4.59 -4.07 -6.14
C GLY A 250 3.93 -4.19 -4.77
N LEU A 251 4.69 -3.96 -3.69
CA LEU A 251 4.13 -3.95 -2.34
C LEU A 251 3.67 -2.55 -1.96
N MET A 252 2.46 -2.45 -1.39
CA MET A 252 1.91 -1.21 -0.85
C MET A 252 1.44 -1.40 0.59
N PRO A 253 2.36 -1.46 1.57
CA PRO A 253 2.02 -1.76 2.96
C PRO A 253 0.95 -0.84 3.54
N TRP A 254 -0.11 -1.42 4.10
CA TRP A 254 -1.07 -0.67 4.91
C TRP A 254 -0.63 -0.63 6.37
N SER A 255 -1.03 0.44 7.08
CA SER A 255 -0.62 0.71 8.47
C SER A 255 0.92 0.64 8.71
N PRO A 256 1.74 1.35 7.91
CA PRO A 256 3.20 1.36 8.04
C PRO A 256 3.69 1.89 9.40
N MET A 257 2.87 2.68 10.10
CA MET A 257 3.16 3.23 11.42
C MET A 257 2.32 2.59 12.55
N ALA A 258 1.85 1.35 12.35
CA ALA A 258 1.08 0.59 13.34
C ALA A 258 -0.11 1.39 13.92
N ARG A 259 -0.94 1.95 13.03
CA ARG A 259 -2.09 2.82 13.38
C ARG A 259 -1.74 4.02 14.27
N GLY A 260 -0.49 4.48 14.26
CA GLY A 260 0.01 5.60 15.04
C GLY A 260 0.75 5.23 16.33
N ARG A 261 0.90 3.93 16.65
CA ARG A 261 1.68 3.46 17.81
C ARG A 261 3.17 3.77 17.66
N LEU A 262 3.70 3.68 16.43
CA LEU A 262 5.11 3.95 16.12
C LEU A 262 5.45 5.45 15.98
N THR A 263 4.50 6.35 16.24
CA THR A 263 4.69 7.80 16.06
C THR A 263 4.78 8.57 17.38
N ARG A 264 4.85 7.86 18.51
CA ARG A 264 4.81 8.44 19.86
C ARG A 264 5.45 7.49 20.87
N PRO A 265 5.93 8.01 22.01
CA PRO A 265 6.43 7.17 23.10
C PRO A 265 5.37 6.17 23.58
N HIS A 266 5.83 5.03 24.06
CA HIS A 266 4.96 3.96 24.54
C HIS A 266 4.01 4.45 25.64
N GLY A 267 2.74 4.03 25.58
CA GLY A 267 1.68 4.43 26.52
C GLY A 267 0.93 5.73 26.18
N GLN A 268 1.35 6.51 25.18
CA GLN A 268 0.58 7.68 24.73
C GLN A 268 -0.55 7.28 23.76
N GLN A 269 -1.73 7.91 23.88
CA GLN A 269 -2.90 7.63 23.04
C GLN A 269 -3.40 8.88 22.29
N THR A 270 -4.12 8.64 21.19
CA THR A 270 -4.89 9.66 20.44
C THR A 270 -6.36 9.28 20.40
N GLU A 271 -7.24 10.19 20.00
CA GLU A 271 -8.64 9.85 19.75
C GLU A 271 -8.82 8.68 18.80
N ARG A 272 -8.04 8.63 17.71
CA ARG A 272 -8.00 7.50 16.78
C ARG A 272 -7.61 6.20 17.50
N THR A 273 -6.51 6.19 18.24
CA THR A 273 -6.03 4.98 18.95
C THR A 273 -7.02 4.53 20.03
N ARG A 274 -7.71 5.47 20.67
CA ARG A 274 -8.70 5.23 21.72
C ARG A 274 -10.00 4.63 21.17
N THR A 275 -10.42 5.02 19.96
CA THR A 275 -11.72 4.65 19.38
C THR A 275 -11.65 3.59 18.29
N ASP A 276 -10.44 3.24 17.83
CA ASP A 276 -10.20 2.17 16.87
C ASP A 276 -10.22 0.79 17.56
N VAL A 277 -11.43 0.30 17.83
CA VAL A 277 -11.68 -0.99 18.51
C VAL A 277 -11.00 -2.15 17.78
N SER A 278 -11.02 -2.15 16.44
CA SER A 278 -10.30 -3.16 15.64
C SER A 278 -8.78 -3.02 15.78
N GLY A 279 -8.26 -1.79 15.86
CA GLY A 279 -6.85 -1.52 16.11
C GLY A 279 -6.36 -1.96 17.49
N GLN A 280 -7.22 -2.02 18.51
CA GLN A 280 -6.84 -2.46 19.86
C GLN A 280 -6.58 -3.97 19.90
N SER A 281 -7.49 -4.77 19.35
CA SER A 281 -7.37 -6.24 19.38
C SER A 281 -6.14 -6.80 18.65
N PHE A 282 -5.60 -6.09 17.64
CA PHE A 282 -4.45 -6.54 16.88
C PHE A 282 -3.13 -6.64 17.67
N TYR A 283 -2.97 -5.86 18.75
CA TYR A 283 -1.67 -5.73 19.44
C TYR A 283 -1.73 -6.07 20.93
N GLU A 284 -2.91 -6.38 21.48
CA GLU A 284 -3.07 -6.71 22.91
C GLU A 284 -2.19 -7.89 23.34
N ALA A 285 -2.03 -8.89 22.47
CA ALA A 285 -1.26 -10.09 22.78
C ALA A 285 0.27 -9.88 22.78
N THR A 286 0.76 -8.76 22.23
CA THR A 286 2.18 -8.50 21.94
C THR A 286 2.66 -7.16 22.51
N GLU A 287 1.84 -6.48 23.31
CA GLU A 287 2.07 -5.09 23.75
C GLU A 287 3.44 -4.87 24.41
N LYS A 288 3.88 -5.80 25.26
CA LYS A 288 5.17 -5.69 25.96
C LYS A 288 6.34 -5.80 24.99
N GLU A 289 6.26 -6.72 24.05
CA GLU A 289 7.26 -6.95 23.00
C GLU A 289 7.32 -5.74 22.06
N ASP A 290 6.16 -5.26 21.63
CA ASP A 290 5.99 -4.09 20.77
C ASP A 290 6.51 -2.82 21.43
N GLY A 291 6.35 -2.68 22.74
CA GLY A 291 6.90 -1.58 23.53
C GLY A 291 8.41 -1.43 23.36
N ARG A 292 9.17 -2.54 23.34
CA ARG A 292 10.64 -2.48 23.15
C ARG A 292 11.04 -1.98 21.75
N VAL A 293 10.24 -2.31 20.74
CA VAL A 293 10.43 -1.80 19.37
C VAL A 293 10.13 -0.30 19.35
N ILE A 294 9.04 0.14 19.98
CA ILE A 294 8.66 1.56 20.09
C ILE A 294 9.73 2.37 20.81
N ASP A 295 10.26 1.87 21.93
CA ASP A 295 11.34 2.52 22.68
C ASP A 295 12.60 2.69 21.82
N THR A 296 12.91 1.71 20.97
CA THR A 296 14.05 1.77 20.05
C THR A 296 13.84 2.83 18.96
N VAL A 297 12.61 2.95 18.45
CA VAL A 297 12.23 4.01 17.51
C VAL A 297 12.37 5.39 18.16
N GLU A 298 11.90 5.54 19.41
CA GLU A 298 12.00 6.79 20.16
C GLU A 298 13.45 7.23 20.36
N GLN A 299 14.31 6.29 20.80
CA GLN A 299 15.74 6.58 21.00
C GLN A 299 16.41 7.03 19.71
N LEU A 300 16.21 6.29 18.61
CA LEU A 300 16.82 6.63 17.33
C LEU A 300 16.29 7.95 16.77
N ALA A 301 14.99 8.21 16.93
CA ALA A 301 14.36 9.48 16.56
C ALA A 301 15.00 10.66 17.31
N ALA A 302 15.22 10.51 18.62
CA ALA A 302 15.87 11.51 19.46
C ALA A 302 17.34 11.75 19.05
N GLU A 303 18.10 10.68 18.79
CA GLU A 303 19.49 10.76 18.32
C GLU A 303 19.62 11.47 16.97
N ARG A 304 18.65 11.26 16.08
CA ARG A 304 18.61 11.87 14.73
C ARG A 304 17.97 13.26 14.71
N GLY A 305 17.32 13.68 15.80
CA GLY A 305 16.59 14.95 15.87
C GLY A 305 15.36 15.01 14.95
N VAL A 306 14.72 13.87 14.68
CA VAL A 306 13.56 13.75 13.78
C VAL A 306 12.35 13.10 14.49
N PRO A 307 11.11 13.34 14.04
CA PRO A 307 9.93 12.66 14.58
C PRO A 307 9.99 11.13 14.41
N MET A 308 9.45 10.39 15.38
CA MET A 308 9.36 8.92 15.34
C MET A 308 8.64 8.40 14.08
N ALA A 309 7.64 9.15 13.60
CA ALA A 309 6.93 8.84 12.36
C ALA A 309 7.88 8.73 11.16
N GLN A 310 8.88 9.59 11.08
CA GLN A 310 9.87 9.60 10.00
C GLN A 310 10.75 8.35 10.06
N ILE A 311 11.21 7.96 11.26
CA ILE A 311 12.00 6.73 11.47
C ILE A 311 11.19 5.48 11.05
N ALA A 312 9.96 5.37 11.55
CA ALA A 312 9.10 4.22 11.28
C ALA A 312 8.78 4.08 9.78
N LEU A 313 8.47 5.19 9.12
CA LEU A 313 8.16 5.20 7.69
C LEU A 313 9.40 4.97 6.83
N ALA A 314 10.54 5.57 7.16
CA ALA A 314 11.81 5.35 6.46
C ALA A 314 12.23 3.88 6.50
N TRP A 315 11.99 3.18 7.62
CA TRP A 315 12.22 1.74 7.71
C TRP A 315 11.35 0.94 6.73
N VAL A 316 10.06 1.25 6.61
CA VAL A 316 9.18 0.57 5.64
C VAL A 316 9.60 0.89 4.20
N LEU A 317 9.97 2.15 3.92
CA LEU A 317 10.45 2.58 2.61
C LEU A 317 11.76 1.87 2.20
N ALA A 318 12.63 1.55 3.16
CA ALA A 318 13.88 0.81 2.92
C ALA A 318 13.65 -0.67 2.58
N LYS A 319 12.46 -1.23 2.79
CA LYS A 319 12.17 -2.63 2.51
C LYS A 319 12.13 -2.90 1.00
N ARG A 320 12.88 -3.91 0.58
CA ARG A 320 12.92 -4.35 -0.82
C ARG A 320 11.52 -4.74 -1.29
N GLY A 321 11.14 -4.28 -2.49
CA GLY A 321 9.84 -4.56 -3.11
C GLY A 321 8.71 -3.60 -2.73
N VAL A 322 8.88 -2.80 -1.65
CA VAL A 322 7.91 -1.75 -1.28
C VAL A 322 7.93 -0.65 -2.33
N SER A 323 6.82 -0.53 -3.07
CA SER A 323 6.61 0.51 -4.08
C SER A 323 6.12 1.80 -3.42
N ALA A 324 5.06 1.73 -2.61
CA ALA A 324 4.56 2.90 -1.88
C ALA A 324 3.78 2.49 -0.61
N PRO A 325 4.28 2.76 0.61
CA PRO A 325 3.48 2.54 1.82
C PRO A 325 2.27 3.49 1.84
N ILE A 326 1.16 3.01 2.40
CA ILE A 326 -0.09 3.75 2.51
C ILE A 326 -0.09 4.55 3.81
N VAL A 327 0.06 5.86 3.69
CA VAL A 327 0.05 6.80 4.83
C VAL A 327 -1.34 7.38 5.02
N GLY A 328 -1.83 7.38 6.25
CA GLY A 328 -3.09 8.04 6.59
C GLY A 328 -2.82 9.34 7.34
N ALA A 329 -3.52 10.41 6.98
CA ALA A 329 -3.38 11.72 7.61
C ALA A 329 -4.74 12.31 7.99
N SER A 330 -4.82 12.93 9.16
CA SER A 330 -5.92 13.79 9.60
C SER A 330 -5.52 15.25 9.76
N LYS A 331 -4.25 15.58 9.52
CA LYS A 331 -3.68 16.93 9.51
C LYS A 331 -2.59 17.02 8.44
N ALA A 332 -2.42 18.20 7.82
CA ALA A 332 -1.40 18.43 6.80
C ALA A 332 0.03 18.13 7.30
N THR A 333 0.34 18.49 8.55
CA THR A 333 1.67 18.26 9.14
C THR A 333 2.07 16.78 9.21
N GLN A 334 1.10 15.85 9.24
CA GLN A 334 1.40 14.41 9.18
C GLN A 334 1.85 13.97 7.78
N LEU A 335 1.42 14.67 6.74
CA LEU A 335 1.92 14.47 5.38
C LEU A 335 3.33 15.04 5.24
N ASP A 336 3.60 16.21 5.84
CA ASP A 336 4.95 16.80 5.85
C ASP A 336 5.96 15.84 6.47
N ASP A 337 5.63 15.21 7.60
CA ASP A 337 6.46 14.17 8.21
C ASP A 337 6.63 12.95 7.30
N ALA A 338 5.56 12.51 6.64
CA ALA A 338 5.63 11.38 5.74
C ALA A 338 6.54 11.65 4.54
N ILE A 339 6.45 12.85 3.96
CA ILE A 339 7.28 13.30 2.83
C ILE A 339 8.74 13.45 3.27
N ALA A 340 8.99 14.05 4.43
CA ALA A 340 10.34 14.20 4.98
C ALA A 340 11.03 12.85 5.19
N ALA A 341 10.27 11.79 5.51
CA ALA A 341 10.82 10.43 5.64
C ALA A 341 11.45 9.88 4.35
N LEU A 342 11.07 10.39 3.16
CA LEU A 342 11.68 9.99 1.89
C LEU A 342 13.16 10.36 1.80
N GLN A 343 13.57 11.41 2.51
CA GLN A 343 14.95 11.90 2.54
C GLN A 343 15.79 11.26 3.65
N LEU A 344 15.17 10.43 4.49
CA LEU A 344 15.82 9.82 5.64
C LEU A 344 16.40 8.45 5.26
N VAL A 345 17.72 8.37 5.14
CA VAL A 345 18.44 7.12 4.89
C VAL A 345 18.86 6.47 6.21
N LEU A 346 18.28 5.32 6.51
CA LEU A 346 18.68 4.48 7.65
C LEU A 346 19.90 3.62 7.25
N SER A 347 20.91 3.58 8.11
CA SER A 347 22.06 2.68 7.93
C SER A 347 21.68 1.23 8.25
N ASP A 348 22.51 0.29 7.80
CA ASP A 348 22.34 -1.13 8.16
C ASP A 348 22.35 -1.36 9.67
N GLU A 349 23.12 -0.55 10.42
CA GLU A 349 23.16 -0.60 11.89
C GLU A 349 21.85 -0.08 12.50
N ASP A 350 21.29 1.02 11.98
CA ASP A 350 19.97 1.52 12.42
C ASP A 350 18.88 0.48 12.17
N ILE A 351 18.84 -0.10 10.96
CA ILE A 351 17.86 -1.13 10.59
C ILE A 351 18.00 -2.33 11.53
N LYS A 352 19.22 -2.84 11.74
CA LYS A 352 19.46 -3.96 12.65
C LYS A 352 19.02 -3.63 14.08
N ARG A 353 19.28 -2.41 14.56
CA ARG A 353 18.88 -1.95 15.89
C ARG A 353 17.36 -1.92 16.03
N LEU A 354 16.66 -1.31 15.08
CA LEU A 354 15.19 -1.22 15.04
C LEU A 354 14.53 -2.61 15.02
N GLU A 355 15.17 -3.57 14.35
CA GLU A 355 14.65 -4.92 14.16
C GLU A 355 14.98 -5.90 15.28
N ALA A 356 16.07 -5.67 16.03
CA ALA A 356 16.55 -6.57 17.08
C ALA A 356 15.52 -6.93 18.18
N PRO A 357 14.66 -6.01 18.67
CA PRO A 357 13.69 -6.35 19.72
C PRO A 357 12.44 -7.08 19.20
N TYR A 358 12.27 -7.20 17.87
CA TYR A 358 11.10 -7.83 17.28
C TYR A 358 11.05 -9.33 17.63
N VAL A 359 9.84 -9.82 17.91
CA VAL A 359 9.56 -11.25 18.04
C VAL A 359 8.46 -11.66 17.06
N PRO A 360 8.47 -12.90 16.55
CA PRO A 360 7.35 -13.46 15.79
C PRO A 360 6.00 -13.24 16.45
N HIS A 361 4.99 -12.91 15.65
CA HIS A 361 3.60 -12.77 16.09
C HIS A 361 2.70 -13.79 15.43
N ALA A 362 1.49 -13.96 15.98
CA ALA A 362 0.43 -14.65 15.24
C ALA A 362 0.12 -13.86 13.96
N VAL A 363 -0.23 -14.56 12.89
CA VAL A 363 -0.64 -13.93 11.64
C VAL A 363 -1.97 -13.21 11.87
N THR A 364 -2.03 -11.93 11.49
CA THR A 364 -3.22 -11.08 11.61
C THR A 364 -3.45 -10.26 10.33
N GLY A 365 -4.58 -9.55 10.27
CA GLY A 365 -4.89 -8.62 9.18
C GLY A 365 -5.72 -9.21 8.04
N PHE A 366 -6.00 -10.51 8.05
CA PHE A 366 -6.82 -11.19 7.03
C PHE A 366 -7.50 -12.49 7.48
N VAL A 367 -7.48 -12.78 8.78
CA VAL A 367 -8.21 -13.92 9.36
C VAL A 367 -9.65 -13.52 9.64
#